data_AF-X1VAH4-F1
#
_entry.id   AF-X1VAH4-F1
#
_cell.length_a   1.000
_cell.length_b   1.000
_cell.length_c   1.000
_cell.angle_alpha   90.00
_cell.angle_beta   90.00
_cell.angle_gamma   90.00
#
_symmetry.space_group_name_H-M   'P 1'
#
loop_
_entity.id
_entity.type
_entity.pdbx_description
1 polymer ?
#
loop_
_entity_poly.entity_id
_entity_poly.type
_entity_poly.pdbx_seq_one_letter_code
_entity_poly.pdbx_strand_id
1 'polypeptide(L)'
;GAQMKAVLSQTIFCGGAHIHGGTKNRLHADMDSNGWPQTGRNKAIAEIRKAFAIHIAGDQHLATIFHHGIDDWNDSCWSFCVPSIANLYLRWWRPLEPGKNRERGAPEYTGEFLDGFGNKVTLLAVANPSPERNGGNRLTTRAAGFGVVKFNKKKREITIECWPRNVDITDRKTKQYPGWPRTIKQEDNYARKAAAYLPSIKVSGVRDPVVQVIDEGSGEIVYTLRIKGTSFRP
;
A
#
# COMPACT_ATOMS: atom_id res chain seq x y z
N GLY A 1 19.73 15.02 -0.52
CA GLY A 1 18.28 14.78 -0.71
C GLY A 1 17.89 13.37 -0.32
N ALA A 2 16.60 13.05 -0.27
CA ALA A 2 16.10 11.74 0.17
C ALA A 2 16.52 10.58 -0.76
N GLN A 3 16.72 9.38 -0.19
CA GLN A 3 16.99 8.13 -0.93
C GLN A 3 15.70 7.37 -1.25
N MET A 4 14.80 7.27 -0.28
CA MET A 4 13.49 6.64 -0.40
C MET A 4 12.44 7.61 0.14
N LYS A 5 11.21 7.50 -0.35
CA LYS A 5 10.12 8.45 -0.07
C LYS A 5 8.88 7.71 0.41
N ALA A 6 8.07 8.40 1.21
CA ALA A 6 6.74 7.97 1.61
C ALA A 6 5.78 9.15 1.47
N VAL A 7 4.51 8.86 1.22
CA VAL A 7 3.43 9.83 1.24
C VAL A 7 2.48 9.46 2.36
N LEU A 8 2.08 10.46 3.16
CA LEU A 8 1.16 10.30 4.27
C LEU A 8 -0.18 10.96 3.93
N SER A 9 -1.27 10.29 4.22
CA SER A 9 -2.62 10.87 4.21
C SER A 9 -3.44 10.32 5.37
N GLN A 10 -4.60 10.94 5.60
CA GLN A 10 -5.55 10.47 6.60
C GLN A 10 -6.03 9.04 6.26
N THR A 11 -6.46 8.81 5.02
CA THR A 11 -7.07 7.54 4.57
C THR A 11 -6.53 7.05 3.21
N ILE A 12 -6.81 5.79 2.87
CA ILE A 12 -6.32 5.08 1.67
C ILE A 12 -7.02 5.53 0.38
N PHE A 13 -6.31 5.41 -0.76
CA PHE A 13 -6.81 5.78 -2.10
C PHE A 13 -7.64 4.68 -2.78
N CYS A 14 -8.48 3.99 -2.00
CA CYS A 14 -9.47 3.02 -2.47
C CYS A 14 -10.54 2.73 -1.40
N GLY A 15 -11.68 2.17 -1.80
CA GLY A 15 -12.66 1.61 -0.88
C GLY A 15 -12.17 0.29 -0.28
N GLY A 16 -11.32 0.36 0.74
CA GLY A 16 -10.65 -0.80 1.35
C GLY A 16 -11.48 -1.56 2.38
N ALA A 17 -12.70 -1.11 2.66
CA ALA A 17 -13.64 -1.78 3.56
C ALA A 17 -14.96 -2.10 2.84
N HIS A 18 -15.42 -3.33 3.02
CA HIS A 18 -16.71 -3.79 2.50
C HIS A 18 -17.82 -3.71 3.55
N ILE A 19 -17.48 -3.74 4.84
CA ILE A 19 -18.45 -3.81 5.95
C ILE A 19 -18.02 -2.88 7.06
N HIS A 20 -18.94 -2.06 7.60
CA HIS A 20 -18.68 -1.03 8.60
C HIS A 20 -19.46 -1.23 9.90
N GLY A 21 -18.77 -1.21 11.04
CA GLY A 21 -19.32 -1.27 12.40
C GLY A 21 -19.89 -2.64 12.77
N GLY A 22 -20.94 -3.08 12.08
CA GLY A 22 -21.63 -4.35 12.28
C GLY A 22 -21.54 -5.26 11.05
N THR A 23 -21.48 -6.57 11.26
CA THR A 23 -21.26 -7.57 10.20
C THR A 23 -22.35 -7.62 9.11
N LYS A 24 -23.52 -6.99 9.35
CA LYS A 24 -24.63 -6.87 8.39
C LYS A 24 -24.58 -5.60 7.52
N ASN A 25 -23.73 -4.63 7.86
CA ASN A 25 -23.68 -3.33 7.21
C ASN A 25 -22.67 -3.35 6.05
N ARG A 26 -22.98 -4.09 4.99
CA ARG A 26 -22.18 -4.08 3.77
C ARG A 26 -22.41 -2.79 3.01
N LEU A 27 -21.31 -2.15 2.61
CA LEU A 27 -21.33 -0.99 1.73
C LEU A 27 -21.20 -1.43 0.28
N HIS A 28 -21.84 -0.69 -0.62
CA HIS A 28 -21.53 -0.79 -2.05
C HIS A 28 -20.15 -0.17 -2.33
N ALA A 29 -19.92 1.04 -1.81
CA ALA A 29 -18.66 1.75 -1.90
C ALA A 29 -18.38 2.49 -0.58
N ASP A 30 -17.10 2.54 -0.18
CA ASP A 30 -16.68 3.24 1.03
C ASP A 30 -16.32 4.70 0.72
N MET A 31 -17.30 5.59 0.89
CA MET A 31 -17.11 7.04 0.73
C MET A 31 -16.30 7.69 1.85
N ASP A 32 -15.95 6.95 2.89
CA ASP A 32 -15.06 7.36 3.98
C ASP A 32 -13.58 7.04 3.65
N SER A 33 -13.24 7.09 2.36
CA SER A 33 -11.91 6.80 1.82
C SER A 33 -11.55 7.81 0.73
N ASN A 34 -10.27 7.88 0.35
CA ASN A 34 -9.82 8.66 -0.79
C ASN A 34 -10.03 7.91 -2.13
N GLY A 35 -10.90 6.90 -2.17
CA GLY A 35 -11.28 6.18 -3.39
C GLY A 35 -12.15 6.99 -4.35
N TRP A 36 -12.83 8.03 -3.86
CA TRP A 36 -13.72 8.90 -4.62
C TRP A 36 -13.30 10.39 -4.51
N PRO A 37 -13.47 11.21 -5.57
CA PRO A 37 -13.88 10.83 -6.92
C PRO A 37 -12.71 10.17 -7.65
N GLN A 38 -12.98 9.24 -8.58
CA GLN A 38 -11.91 8.45 -9.23
C GLN A 38 -10.88 9.33 -9.96
N THR A 39 -11.32 10.46 -10.55
CA THR A 39 -10.41 11.42 -11.18
C THR A 39 -9.41 12.01 -10.20
N GLY A 40 -9.86 12.43 -9.00
CA GLY A 40 -8.99 12.99 -7.96
C GLY A 40 -8.04 11.93 -7.41
N ARG A 41 -8.58 10.73 -7.13
CA ARG A 41 -7.81 9.57 -6.70
C ARG A 41 -6.70 9.22 -7.70
N ASN A 42 -7.04 9.10 -8.99
CA ASN A 42 -6.08 8.70 -10.03
C ASN A 42 -4.96 9.73 -10.19
N LYS A 43 -5.29 11.03 -10.16
CA LYS A 43 -4.28 12.10 -10.18
C LYS A 43 -3.34 12.00 -8.98
N ALA A 44 -3.87 11.79 -7.77
CA ALA A 44 -3.06 11.66 -6.57
C ALA A 44 -2.07 10.49 -6.67
N ILE A 45 -2.55 9.28 -6.98
CA ILE A 45 -1.65 8.12 -7.04
C ILE A 45 -0.72 8.14 -8.26
N ALA A 46 -1.06 8.86 -9.34
CA ALA A 46 -0.14 9.13 -10.44
C ALA A 46 1.07 9.96 -9.97
N GLU A 47 0.85 10.98 -9.13
CA GLU A 47 1.94 11.78 -8.57
C GLU A 47 2.78 10.99 -7.55
N ILE A 48 2.14 10.18 -6.70
CA ILE A 48 2.86 9.28 -5.76
C ILE A 48 3.76 8.31 -6.54
N ARG A 49 3.25 7.75 -7.64
CA ARG A 49 3.97 6.85 -8.55
C ARG A 49 5.23 7.49 -9.11
N LYS A 50 5.18 8.72 -9.62
CA LYS A 50 6.35 9.48 -10.13
C LYS A 50 7.48 9.58 -9.09
N ALA A 51 7.13 9.51 -7.81
CA ALA A 51 8.07 9.61 -6.70
C ALA A 51 8.63 8.25 -6.22
N PHE A 52 8.20 7.10 -6.75
CA PHE A 52 8.57 5.78 -6.20
C PHE A 52 8.32 5.69 -4.69
N ALA A 53 7.23 6.31 -4.23
CA ALA A 53 6.91 6.43 -2.83
C ALA A 53 5.87 5.40 -2.41
N ILE A 54 6.06 4.79 -1.25
CA ILE A 54 5.00 4.04 -0.59
C ILE A 54 3.98 5.01 0.01
N HIS A 55 2.70 4.69 -0.10
CA HIS A 55 1.62 5.41 0.57
C HIS A 55 1.35 4.80 1.95
N ILE A 56 1.26 5.64 2.98
CA ILE A 56 0.93 5.22 4.35
C ILE A 56 -0.26 6.05 4.82
N ALA A 57 -1.28 5.38 5.35
CA ALA A 57 -2.49 6.03 5.84
C ALA A 57 -3.00 5.37 7.12
N GLY A 58 -3.97 6.00 7.76
CA GLY A 58 -4.73 5.45 8.89
C GLY A 58 -6.22 5.44 8.58
N ASP A 59 -7.03 5.95 9.52
CA ASP A 59 -8.49 6.15 9.41
C ASP A 59 -9.33 4.86 9.35
N GLN A 60 -8.97 3.90 8.50
CA GLN A 60 -9.85 2.78 8.15
C GLN A 60 -10.09 1.76 9.27
N HIS A 61 -9.36 1.86 10.38
CA HIS A 61 -9.43 0.90 11.48
C HIS A 61 -9.27 -0.57 11.03
N LEU A 62 -8.65 -0.78 9.87
CA LEU A 62 -8.47 -2.06 9.23
C LEU A 62 -7.12 -2.01 8.52
N ALA A 63 -6.13 -2.71 9.09
CA ALA A 63 -4.82 -2.73 8.45
C ALA A 63 -4.93 -3.44 7.11
N THR A 64 -4.41 -2.80 6.06
CA THR A 64 -4.45 -3.33 4.69
C THR A 64 -3.15 -3.00 3.97
N ILE A 65 -2.72 -3.91 3.10
CA ILE A 65 -1.75 -3.61 2.04
C ILE A 65 -2.46 -3.74 0.71
N PHE A 66 -2.49 -2.66 -0.06
CA PHE A 66 -2.93 -2.67 -1.45
C PHE A 66 -1.80 -2.31 -2.40
N HIS A 67 -1.85 -2.84 -3.62
CA HIS A 67 -1.11 -2.32 -4.76
C HIS A 67 -2.13 -1.69 -5.72
N HIS A 68 -1.96 -0.40 -5.99
CA HIS A 68 -2.93 0.36 -6.75
C HIS A 68 -2.71 0.27 -8.26
N GLY A 69 -3.81 0.32 -9.01
CA GLY A 69 -3.80 0.46 -10.46
C GLY A 69 -4.49 1.74 -10.94
N ILE A 70 -4.03 2.31 -12.05
CA ILE A 70 -4.65 3.40 -12.81
C ILE A 70 -5.05 2.86 -14.19
N ASP A 71 -4.06 2.64 -15.05
CA ASP A 71 -4.25 2.24 -16.44
C ASP A 71 -4.47 0.72 -16.50
N ASP A 72 -3.65 -0.03 -15.77
CA ASP A 72 -3.78 -1.47 -15.55
C ASP A 72 -3.70 -1.81 -14.05
N TRP A 73 -3.79 -3.10 -13.71
CA TRP A 73 -3.54 -3.61 -12.37
C TRP A 73 -2.06 -3.39 -11.99
N ASN A 74 -1.81 -3.11 -10.70
CA ASN A 74 -0.45 -3.13 -10.15
C ASN A 74 0.53 -2.15 -10.84
N ASP A 75 0.05 -1.01 -11.35
CA ASP A 75 0.85 -0.06 -12.13
C ASP A 75 1.08 1.28 -11.41
N SER A 76 0.92 1.31 -10.08
CA SER A 76 1.04 2.50 -9.24
C SER A 76 1.58 2.18 -7.84
N CYS A 77 1.41 3.09 -6.88
CA CYS A 77 2.02 2.94 -5.56
C CYS A 77 1.43 1.78 -4.75
N TRP A 78 2.25 1.22 -3.86
CA TRP A 78 1.77 0.38 -2.77
C TRP A 78 1.25 1.28 -1.65
N SER A 79 0.18 0.84 -0.98
CA SER A 79 -0.33 1.50 0.21
C SER A 79 -0.35 0.58 1.41
N PHE A 80 -0.13 1.16 2.59
CA PHE A 80 -0.32 0.51 3.88
C PHE A 80 -1.25 1.37 4.74
N CYS A 81 -2.46 0.89 4.99
CA CYS A 81 -3.27 1.42 6.08
C CYS A 81 -2.78 0.80 7.39
N VAL A 82 -2.33 1.62 8.34
CA VAL A 82 -1.95 1.14 9.67
C VAL A 82 -3.21 0.71 10.45
N PRO A 83 -3.11 -0.29 11.34
CA PRO A 83 -4.20 -0.62 12.25
C PRO A 83 -4.47 0.53 13.23
N SER A 84 -5.69 0.57 13.78
CA SER A 84 -5.97 1.44 14.92
C SER A 84 -5.32 0.87 16.19
N ILE A 85 -4.72 1.73 17.03
CA ILE A 85 -4.16 1.35 18.33
C ILE A 85 -5.23 0.74 19.24
N ALA A 86 -6.45 1.27 19.17
CA ALA A 86 -7.64 0.77 19.85
C ALA A 86 -8.81 0.78 18.87
N ASN A 87 -9.20 -0.39 18.40
CA ASN A 87 -10.17 -0.55 17.32
C ASN A 87 -11.61 -0.64 17.84
N LEU A 88 -12.23 0.52 18.05
CA LEU A 88 -13.60 0.64 18.55
C LEU A 88 -14.66 0.67 17.44
N TYR A 89 -14.24 0.82 16.18
CA TYR A 89 -15.13 0.81 15.03
C TYR A 89 -14.58 -0.15 13.99
N LEU A 90 -15.16 -1.34 13.96
CA LEU A 90 -14.62 -2.46 13.17
C LEU A 90 -15.02 -2.33 11.71
N ARG A 91 -14.07 -2.59 10.82
CA ARG A 91 -14.28 -2.73 9.39
C ARG A 91 -13.76 -4.08 8.91
N TRP A 92 -14.28 -4.56 7.78
CA TRP A 92 -13.82 -5.81 7.17
C TRP A 92 -13.64 -5.67 5.67
N TRP A 93 -12.57 -6.27 5.16
CA TRP A 93 -12.44 -6.64 3.77
C TRP A 93 -13.05 -8.02 3.56
N ARG A 94 -14.21 -8.08 2.93
CA ARG A 94 -14.91 -9.33 2.64
C ARG A 94 -15.52 -9.26 1.24
N PRO A 95 -14.75 -9.51 0.16
CA PRO A 95 -15.30 -9.52 -1.19
C PRO A 95 -16.32 -10.67 -1.31
N LEU A 96 -17.23 -10.55 -2.27
CA LEU A 96 -18.22 -11.60 -2.55
C LEU A 96 -17.64 -12.71 -3.41
N GLU A 97 -16.75 -12.34 -4.32
CA GLU A 97 -16.04 -13.26 -5.21
C GLU A 97 -14.56 -13.35 -4.82
N PRO A 98 -13.89 -14.48 -5.10
CA PRO A 98 -12.44 -14.58 -4.97
C PRO A 98 -11.71 -13.56 -5.86
N GLY A 99 -10.58 -13.05 -5.38
CA GLY A 99 -9.75 -12.14 -6.17
C GLY A 99 -9.03 -12.86 -7.31
N LYS A 100 -8.73 -12.09 -8.35
CA LYS A 100 -7.97 -12.57 -9.52
C LYS A 100 -6.47 -12.49 -9.24
N ASN A 101 -5.67 -13.23 -10.02
CA ASN A 101 -4.19 -13.14 -10.01
C ASN A 101 -3.56 -13.20 -8.60
N ARG A 102 -4.12 -14.06 -7.73
CA ARG A 102 -3.63 -14.28 -6.37
C ARG A 102 -2.26 -14.94 -6.36
N GLU A 103 -1.46 -14.59 -5.37
CA GLU A 103 -0.26 -15.36 -5.06
C GLU A 103 -0.62 -16.82 -4.73
N ARG A 104 0.24 -17.75 -5.13
CA ARG A 104 0.00 -19.18 -4.90
C ARG A 104 -0.17 -19.46 -3.41
N GLY A 105 -1.31 -20.05 -3.05
CA GLY A 105 -1.65 -20.36 -1.66
C GLY A 105 -2.17 -19.18 -0.83
N ALA A 106 -2.35 -17.99 -1.43
CA ALA A 106 -2.93 -16.86 -0.74
C ALA A 106 -4.46 -17.02 -0.54
N PRO A 107 -5.03 -16.44 0.52
CA PRO A 107 -6.46 -16.52 0.79
C PRO A 107 -7.33 -16.05 -0.39
N GLU A 108 -8.54 -16.57 -0.53
CA GLU A 108 -9.43 -16.21 -1.65
C GLU A 108 -9.81 -14.72 -1.68
N TYR A 109 -9.81 -14.07 -0.52
CA TYR A 109 -10.09 -12.65 -0.41
C TYR A 109 -8.92 -11.74 -0.80
N THR A 110 -7.74 -12.26 -1.19
CA THR A 110 -6.63 -11.44 -1.72
C THR A 110 -6.62 -11.44 -3.25
N GLY A 111 -5.70 -10.70 -3.87
CA GLY A 111 -5.61 -10.58 -5.33
C GLY A 111 -6.25 -9.32 -5.87
N GLU A 112 -6.55 -9.29 -7.16
CA GLU A 112 -7.08 -8.16 -7.91
C GLU A 112 -8.60 -8.04 -7.80
N PHE A 113 -9.07 -6.82 -7.48
CA PHE A 113 -10.48 -6.45 -7.31
C PHE A 113 -10.77 -5.05 -7.84
N LEU A 114 -11.97 -4.86 -8.35
CA LEU A 114 -12.53 -3.52 -8.48
C LEU A 114 -13.17 -3.18 -7.13
N ASP A 115 -12.79 -2.04 -6.56
CA ASP A 115 -13.51 -1.52 -5.39
C ASP A 115 -14.91 -1.00 -5.79
N GLY A 116 -15.69 -0.53 -4.80
CA GLY A 116 -17.04 -0.01 -5.04
C GLY A 116 -17.11 1.21 -5.98
N PHE A 117 -15.99 1.86 -6.27
CA PHE A 117 -15.91 2.96 -7.25
C PHE A 117 -15.33 2.49 -8.60
N GLY A 118 -15.05 1.20 -8.76
CA GLY A 118 -14.39 0.67 -9.95
C GLY A 118 -12.88 0.94 -10.01
N ASN A 119 -12.24 1.31 -8.89
CA ASN A 119 -10.79 1.46 -8.86
C ASN A 119 -10.12 0.09 -8.89
N LYS A 120 -9.06 -0.05 -9.68
CA LYS A 120 -8.21 -1.24 -9.70
C LYS A 120 -7.35 -1.30 -8.44
N VAL A 121 -7.57 -2.31 -7.61
CA VAL A 121 -6.76 -2.58 -6.42
C VAL A 121 -6.42 -4.05 -6.31
N THR A 122 -5.19 -4.33 -5.91
CA THR A 122 -4.77 -5.68 -5.52
C THR A 122 -4.62 -5.69 -4.03
N LEU A 123 -5.38 -6.53 -3.31
CA LEU A 123 -5.18 -6.72 -1.87
C LEU A 123 -4.10 -7.78 -1.64
N LEU A 124 -3.12 -7.45 -0.81
CA LEU A 124 -2.02 -8.36 -0.47
C LEU A 124 -2.09 -8.87 0.97
N ALA A 125 -2.61 -8.04 1.89
CA ALA A 125 -2.76 -8.41 3.30
C ALA A 125 -3.89 -7.59 3.93
N VAL A 126 -4.64 -8.20 4.86
CA VAL A 126 -5.67 -7.52 5.65
C VAL A 126 -5.77 -8.12 7.04
N ALA A 127 -5.86 -7.27 8.06
CA ALA A 127 -6.07 -7.68 9.44
C ALA A 127 -7.58 -7.73 9.77
N ASN A 128 -8.32 -8.59 9.07
CA ASN A 128 -9.76 -8.76 9.33
C ASN A 128 -10.01 -9.17 10.80
N PRO A 129 -10.88 -8.45 11.55
CA PRO A 129 -11.20 -8.82 12.91
C PRO A 129 -11.95 -10.17 12.96
N SER A 130 -11.66 -10.99 13.97
CA SER A 130 -12.44 -12.22 14.23
C SER A 130 -13.94 -11.91 14.36
N PRO A 131 -14.86 -12.74 13.85
CA PRO A 131 -16.29 -12.59 14.08
C PRO A 131 -16.67 -12.65 15.57
N GLU A 132 -15.96 -13.46 16.35
CA GLU A 132 -16.15 -13.62 17.79
C GLU A 132 -15.65 -12.38 18.52
N ARG A 133 -16.43 -11.86 19.48
CA ARG A 133 -15.96 -10.77 20.34
C ARG A 133 -14.83 -11.28 21.23
N ASN A 134 -13.82 -10.46 21.44
CA ASN A 134 -12.82 -10.73 22.47
C ASN A 134 -13.29 -10.15 23.81
N GLY A 135 -13.20 -10.95 24.88
CA GLY A 135 -13.75 -10.65 26.21
C GLY A 135 -12.96 -9.63 27.03
N GLY A 136 -12.53 -8.52 26.45
CA GLY A 136 -11.70 -7.52 27.13
C GLY A 136 -12.24 -6.08 27.05
N ASN A 137 -11.43 -5.12 27.47
CA ASN A 137 -11.78 -3.70 27.53
C ASN A 137 -11.49 -2.95 26.20
N ARG A 138 -11.61 -1.62 26.21
CA ARG A 138 -11.41 -0.75 25.03
C ARG A 138 -10.03 -0.89 24.36
N LEU A 139 -9.01 -1.34 25.09
CA LEU A 139 -7.63 -1.49 24.59
C LEU A 139 -7.29 -2.91 24.13
N THR A 140 -8.16 -3.87 24.37
CA THR A 140 -8.00 -5.27 23.91
C THR A 140 -8.95 -5.56 22.77
N THR A 141 -9.24 -4.58 21.92
CA THR A 141 -10.16 -4.71 20.80
C THR A 141 -9.58 -5.56 19.67
N ARG A 142 -10.45 -6.12 18.83
CA ARG A 142 -10.07 -6.99 17.71
C ARG A 142 -9.38 -6.18 16.62
N ALA A 143 -8.43 -6.78 15.91
CA ALA A 143 -7.69 -6.10 14.85
C ALA A 143 -7.06 -4.75 15.28
N ALA A 144 -6.75 -4.60 16.58
CA ALA A 144 -6.07 -3.44 17.12
C ALA A 144 -4.55 -3.68 17.16
N GLY A 145 -3.77 -2.65 16.87
CA GLY A 145 -2.34 -2.82 16.71
C GLY A 145 -1.59 -1.56 16.30
N PHE A 146 -0.38 -1.75 15.81
CA PHE A 146 0.42 -0.69 15.21
C PHE A 146 1.17 -1.20 13.99
N GLY A 147 1.48 -0.27 13.08
CA GLY A 147 2.28 -0.54 11.88
C GLY A 147 3.70 -0.02 12.03
N VAL A 148 4.67 -0.70 11.42
CA VAL A 148 6.06 -0.20 11.30
C VAL A 148 6.50 -0.33 9.85
N VAL A 149 6.97 0.76 9.25
CA VAL A 149 7.53 0.77 7.88
C VAL A 149 9.02 1.03 7.95
N LYS A 150 9.84 0.03 7.59
CA LYS A 150 11.30 0.07 7.66
C LYS A 150 11.89 0.32 6.28
N PHE A 151 12.66 1.39 6.13
CA PHE A 151 13.35 1.74 4.89
C PHE A 151 14.81 1.27 4.91
N ASN A 152 15.12 0.21 4.17
CA ASN A 152 16.50 -0.23 3.98
C ASN A 152 17.13 0.51 2.79
N LYS A 153 17.74 1.66 3.08
CA LYS A 153 18.35 2.53 2.05
C LYS A 153 19.50 1.87 1.27
N LYS A 154 20.22 0.91 1.87
CA LYS A 154 21.30 0.17 1.20
C LYS A 154 20.76 -0.82 0.17
N LYS A 155 19.67 -1.52 0.50
CA LYS A 155 19.03 -2.51 -0.37
C LYS A 155 17.95 -1.93 -1.30
N ARG A 156 17.44 -0.72 -1.00
CA ARG A 156 16.25 -0.11 -1.63
C ARG A 156 15.00 -0.97 -1.44
N GLU A 157 14.85 -1.49 -0.23
CA GLU A 157 13.74 -2.35 0.19
C GLU A 157 12.94 -1.63 1.29
N ILE A 158 11.63 -1.79 1.26
CA ILE A 158 10.66 -1.29 2.24
C ILE A 158 10.01 -2.51 2.88
N THR A 159 10.21 -2.69 4.19
CA THR A 159 9.53 -3.75 4.95
C THR A 159 8.37 -3.15 5.74
N ILE A 160 7.18 -3.66 5.49
CA ILE A 160 5.93 -3.29 6.13
C ILE A 160 5.62 -4.34 7.19
N GLU A 161 5.44 -3.89 8.42
CA GLU A 161 5.09 -4.74 9.56
C GLU A 161 3.77 -4.29 10.17
N CYS A 162 2.99 -5.24 10.67
CA CYS A 162 1.71 -4.98 11.33
C CYS A 162 1.54 -5.88 12.55
N TRP A 163 1.67 -5.28 13.73
CA TRP A 163 1.70 -5.99 15.00
C TRP A 163 0.38 -5.83 15.74
N PRO A 164 -0.15 -6.89 16.38
CA PRO A 164 -1.21 -6.76 17.36
C PRO A 164 -0.81 -5.84 18.52
N ARG A 165 -1.78 -5.20 19.18
CA ARG A 165 -1.51 -4.18 20.21
C ARG A 165 -0.89 -4.73 21.50
N ASN A 166 -1.36 -5.88 21.94
CA ASN A 166 -1.10 -6.43 23.28
C ASN A 166 -0.21 -7.67 23.20
N VAL A 167 0.91 -7.54 22.49
CA VAL A 167 1.92 -8.61 22.35
C VAL A 167 3.30 -8.06 22.66
N ASP A 168 4.18 -8.93 23.13
CA ASP A 168 5.60 -8.62 23.30
C ASP A 168 6.33 -8.82 21.97
N ILE A 169 6.72 -7.73 21.31
CA ILE A 169 7.46 -7.79 20.03
C ILE A 169 8.90 -8.27 20.17
N THR A 170 9.41 -8.41 21.40
CA THR A 170 10.75 -8.96 21.67
C THR A 170 10.73 -10.49 21.78
N ASP A 171 9.57 -11.09 22.06
CA ASP A 171 9.39 -12.53 22.03
C ASP A 171 9.38 -13.04 20.57
N ARG A 172 10.30 -13.96 20.27
CA ARG A 172 10.43 -14.60 18.95
C ARG A 172 9.21 -15.42 18.53
N LYS A 173 8.36 -15.80 19.48
CA LYS A 173 7.11 -16.53 19.22
C LYS A 173 5.97 -15.60 18.81
N THR A 174 6.08 -14.30 19.07
CA THR A 174 5.05 -13.32 18.71
C THR A 174 4.93 -13.21 17.20
N LYS A 175 3.69 -13.24 16.73
CA LYS A 175 3.37 -13.16 15.30
C LYS A 175 2.72 -11.82 14.97
N GLN A 176 3.06 -11.30 13.81
CA GLN A 176 2.32 -10.22 13.15
C GLN A 176 0.95 -10.71 12.69
N TYR A 177 0.10 -9.80 12.23
CA TYR A 177 -1.13 -10.20 11.54
C TYR A 177 -0.80 -11.02 10.29
N PRO A 178 -1.66 -11.99 9.90
CA PRO A 178 -1.46 -12.79 8.70
C PRO A 178 -1.26 -11.91 7.44
N GLY A 179 -0.25 -12.24 6.63
CA GLY A 179 0.14 -11.44 5.46
C GLY A 179 1.29 -10.46 5.72
N TRP A 180 1.67 -10.24 6.99
CA TRP A 180 2.85 -9.48 7.39
C TRP A 180 3.91 -10.38 8.07
N PRO A 181 5.21 -10.00 8.04
CA PRO A 181 5.77 -8.84 7.36
C PRO A 181 5.78 -9.00 5.84
N ARG A 182 5.77 -7.88 5.12
CA ARG A 182 5.90 -7.86 3.65
C ARG A 182 6.99 -6.90 3.23
N THR A 183 7.89 -7.35 2.35
CA THR A 183 8.99 -6.52 1.83
C THR A 183 8.80 -6.28 0.34
N ILE A 184 8.87 -5.02 -0.07
CA ILE A 184 8.80 -4.57 -1.46
C ILE A 184 10.09 -3.80 -1.81
N LYS A 185 10.41 -3.70 -3.10
CA LYS A 185 11.46 -2.82 -3.59
C LYS A 185 10.92 -1.39 -3.74
N GLN A 186 11.82 -0.41 -3.68
CA GLN A 186 11.48 0.99 -3.98
C GLN A 186 10.80 1.12 -5.36
N GLU A 187 11.33 0.41 -6.35
CA GLU A 187 10.87 0.46 -7.74
C GLU A 187 9.47 -0.16 -7.96
N ASP A 188 9.02 -1.02 -7.04
CA ASP A 188 7.67 -1.60 -7.08
C ASP A 188 6.57 -0.54 -6.88
N ASN A 189 6.91 0.68 -6.41
CA ASN A 189 5.97 1.79 -6.29
C ASN A 189 5.81 2.61 -7.58
N TYR A 190 6.58 2.31 -8.63
CA TYR A 190 6.35 2.85 -9.96
C TYR A 190 5.56 1.85 -10.82
N ALA A 191 6.09 0.62 -10.93
CA ALA A 191 5.50 -0.59 -11.51
C ALA A 191 4.83 -0.52 -12.90
N ARG A 192 4.73 0.66 -13.53
CA ARG A 192 4.23 0.80 -14.90
C ARG A 192 5.12 0.01 -15.84
N LYS A 193 4.49 -0.86 -16.64
CA LYS A 193 5.20 -1.61 -17.68
C LYS A 193 5.87 -0.65 -18.67
N ALA A 194 7.16 -0.84 -18.90
CA ALA A 194 7.90 -0.03 -19.85
C ALA A 194 7.46 -0.37 -21.28
N ALA A 195 7.12 0.67 -22.06
CA ALA A 195 6.86 0.54 -23.50
C ALA A 195 8.17 0.56 -24.32
N ALA A 196 9.18 1.28 -23.81
CA ALA A 196 10.52 1.38 -24.34
C ALA A 196 11.48 1.79 -23.21
N TYR A 197 12.77 1.80 -23.50
CA TYR A 197 13.82 2.24 -22.58
C TYR A 197 14.71 3.27 -23.26
N LEU A 198 15.14 4.29 -22.52
CA LEU A 198 16.15 5.24 -22.98
C LEU A 198 17.55 4.57 -22.97
N PRO A 199 18.54 5.19 -23.64
CA PRO A 199 19.93 4.77 -23.51
C PRO A 199 20.40 4.79 -22.05
N SER A 200 21.29 3.87 -21.71
CA SER A 200 21.91 3.83 -20.39
C SER A 200 22.79 5.06 -20.18
N ILE A 201 22.62 5.72 -19.03
CA ILE A 201 23.46 6.82 -18.61
C ILE A 201 24.50 6.34 -17.59
N LYS A 202 25.71 6.91 -17.66
CA LYS A 202 26.78 6.75 -16.66
C LYS A 202 27.16 8.12 -16.14
N VAL A 203 27.17 8.29 -14.82
CA VAL A 203 27.42 9.56 -14.14
C VAL A 203 28.72 9.47 -13.35
N SER A 204 29.62 10.42 -13.56
CA SER A 204 30.86 10.58 -12.79
C SER A 204 30.74 11.73 -11.78
N GLY A 205 31.61 11.73 -10.76
CA GLY A 205 31.68 12.82 -9.76
C GLY A 205 30.58 12.84 -8.70
N VAL A 206 29.52 12.06 -8.84
CA VAL A 206 28.38 12.02 -7.89
C VAL A 206 28.00 10.57 -7.56
N ARG A 207 27.85 10.26 -6.26
CA ARG A 207 27.30 8.96 -5.80
C ARG A 207 25.77 9.02 -5.76
N ASP A 208 25.11 7.95 -6.20
CA ASP A 208 23.65 7.83 -6.20
C ASP A 208 22.95 9.11 -6.74
N PRO A 209 23.20 9.49 -8.01
CA PRO A 209 22.64 10.71 -8.58
C PRO A 209 21.12 10.66 -8.65
N VAL A 210 20.49 11.83 -8.77
CA VAL A 210 19.05 11.95 -9.04
C VAL A 210 18.87 11.99 -10.55
N VAL A 211 18.01 11.12 -11.06
CA VAL A 211 17.59 11.07 -12.46
C VAL A 211 16.13 11.50 -12.52
N GLN A 212 15.84 12.48 -13.38
CA GLN A 212 14.49 12.90 -13.72
C GLN A 212 14.27 12.64 -15.20
N VAL A 213 13.21 11.91 -15.52
CA VAL A 213 12.77 11.69 -16.89
C VAL A 213 11.63 12.64 -17.16
N ILE A 214 11.71 13.35 -18.27
CA ILE A 214 10.74 14.35 -18.71
C ILE A 214 10.22 13.90 -20.07
N ASP A 215 8.92 13.99 -20.27
CA ASP A 215 8.32 13.84 -21.59
C ASP A 215 8.62 15.11 -22.41
N GLU A 216 9.35 14.97 -23.52
CA GLU A 216 9.77 16.14 -24.32
C GLU A 216 8.59 16.87 -24.96
N GLY A 217 7.53 16.13 -25.34
CA GLY A 217 6.37 16.70 -26.03
C GLY A 217 5.48 17.52 -25.10
N SER A 218 5.27 17.07 -23.86
CA SER A 218 4.40 17.73 -22.89
C SER A 218 5.15 18.54 -21.83
N GLY A 219 6.47 18.35 -21.68
CA GLY A 219 7.26 18.93 -20.59
C GLY A 219 6.99 18.32 -19.20
N GLU A 220 6.18 17.26 -19.13
CA GLU A 220 5.77 16.66 -17.86
C GLU A 220 6.86 15.76 -17.28
N ILE A 221 6.96 15.74 -15.95
CA ILE A 221 7.83 14.79 -15.26
C ILE A 221 7.20 13.40 -15.36
N VAL A 222 7.91 12.47 -15.99
CA VAL A 222 7.53 11.05 -16.04
C VAL A 222 7.82 10.39 -14.69
N TYR A 223 9.01 10.63 -14.13
CA TYR A 223 9.36 10.29 -12.76
C TYR A 223 10.68 10.93 -12.31
N THR A 224 10.92 10.91 -11.00
CA THR A 224 12.20 11.33 -10.40
C THR A 224 12.68 10.31 -9.35
N LEU A 225 13.83 9.69 -9.64
CA LEU A 225 14.43 8.63 -8.84
C LEU A 225 15.87 8.97 -8.44
N ARG A 226 16.20 8.76 -7.16
CA ARG A 226 17.60 8.67 -6.75
C ARG A 226 18.09 7.24 -6.92
N ILE A 227 18.88 7.01 -7.97
CA ILE A 227 19.37 5.68 -8.33
C ILE A 227 20.36 5.15 -7.30
N LYS A 228 20.63 3.84 -7.34
CA LYS A 228 21.70 3.19 -6.58
C LYS A 228 22.89 2.96 -7.51
N GLY A 229 24.05 3.52 -7.17
CA GLY A 229 25.25 3.49 -8.00
C GLY A 229 25.34 4.69 -8.93
N THR A 230 26.04 4.51 -10.06
CA THR A 230 26.40 5.59 -11.00
C THR A 230 25.95 5.30 -12.43
N SER A 231 25.17 4.24 -12.65
CA SER A 231 24.65 3.86 -13.96
C SER A 231 23.16 3.55 -13.84
N PHE A 232 22.37 3.98 -14.80
CA PHE A 232 20.92 3.73 -14.83
C PHE A 232 20.43 3.68 -16.27
N ARG A 233 19.42 2.85 -16.51
CA ARG A 233 18.71 2.80 -17.78
C ARG A 233 17.25 3.17 -17.51
N PRO A 234 16.84 4.40 -17.84
CA PRO A 234 15.45 4.84 -17.70
C PRO A 234 14.49 4.05 -18.59
#